data_AF-A0A922EYW3-F1
#
_entry.id   AF-A0A922EYW3-F1
#
_cell.length_a   1.000
_cell.length_b   1.000
_cell.length_c   1.000
_cell.angle_alpha   90.00
_cell.angle_beta   90.00
_cell.angle_gamma   90.00
#
_symmetry.space_group_name_H-M   'P 1'
#
loop_
_entity.id
_entity.type
_entity.pdbx_description
1 polymer ?
#
loop_
_entity_poly.entity_id
_entity_poly.type
_entity_poly.pdbx_seq_one_letter_code
_entity_poly.pdbx_strand_id
1 'polypeptide(L)'
;MQVIALTEELLATAKQNDISGSNTGRSGRTSPNMLLSENNNMDSRSSFYNHENFPIGTKVQAVWSEDGEWYEAMIEAHTPNGYYVCYDGWGNKEEVDPANVRPIQEGVVNALTEAERAAEATKQAIKRKIALAASADFQSRSLPAKLHIDPDDPEDVKAAKRKKIHAFKSKMRFEQLEVTQNKRQNAWQQFQSTKGKTKKIGFFSGRKRESIFKSPEDPQGKVGVTGSGKGLTEFQKREKHLHLKGATVETDD
;
A
#
# COMPACT_ATOMS: atom_id res chain seq x y z
N MET A 1 51.43 16.51 -15.88
CA MET A 1 50.21 16.98 -16.56
C MET A 1 49.37 15.77 -16.99
N GLN A 2 48.51 15.21 -16.13
CA GLN A 2 47.67 14.06 -16.54
C GLN A 2 46.40 13.82 -15.69
N VAL A 3 46.02 14.70 -14.75
CA VAL A 3 44.88 14.44 -13.83
C VAL A 3 43.65 15.30 -14.13
N ILE A 4 43.78 16.33 -14.98
CA ILE A 4 42.68 17.27 -15.30
C ILE A 4 41.73 16.68 -16.37
N ALA A 5 42.16 15.66 -17.12
CA ALA A 5 41.38 15.10 -18.23
C ALA A 5 40.26 14.13 -17.80
N LEU A 6 40.32 13.53 -16.61
CA LEU A 6 39.37 12.49 -16.21
C LEU A 6 38.02 13.03 -15.71
N THR A 7 37.94 14.33 -15.42
CA THR A 7 36.70 14.97 -14.91
C THR A 7 35.84 15.61 -16.00
N GLU A 8 36.36 15.81 -17.21
CA GLU A 8 35.57 16.36 -18.31
C GLU A 8 34.66 15.31 -18.98
N GLU A 9 35.00 14.02 -18.91
CA GLU A 9 34.22 12.96 -19.57
C GLU A 9 32.86 12.67 -18.87
N LEU A 10 32.76 12.91 -17.55
CA LEU A 10 31.51 12.70 -16.79
C LEU A 10 30.51 13.86 -16.88
N LEU A 11 30.93 15.05 -17.32
CA LEU A 11 30.05 16.22 -17.46
C LEU A 11 29.39 16.31 -18.84
N ALA A 12 29.86 15.55 -19.83
CA ALA A 12 29.33 15.57 -21.20
C ALA A 12 28.03 14.77 -21.39
N THR A 13 27.73 13.78 -20.55
CA THR A 13 26.57 12.87 -20.73
C THR A 13 25.28 13.34 -20.05
N ALA A 14 25.34 14.38 -19.22
CA ALA A 14 24.17 14.90 -18.49
C ALA A 14 23.51 16.13 -19.14
N LYS A 15 23.95 16.54 -20.34
CA LYS A 15 23.51 17.78 -21.01
C LYS A 15 22.78 17.59 -22.35
N GLN A 16 22.36 16.36 -22.66
CA GLN A 16 21.44 16.06 -23.76
C GLN A 16 20.16 15.42 -23.22
N ASN A 17 19.41 16.16 -22.41
CA ASN A 17 17.96 16.02 -22.48
C ASN A 17 17.34 17.24 -21.80
N ASP A 18 17.10 18.28 -22.60
CA ASP A 18 15.84 19.00 -22.57
C ASP A 18 15.78 20.00 -23.74
N ILE A 19 14.57 20.12 -24.31
CA ILE A 19 14.02 21.19 -25.15
C ILE A 19 13.89 20.90 -26.66
N SER A 20 12.67 20.54 -27.04
CA SER A 20 11.86 21.26 -28.05
C SER A 20 10.38 20.98 -27.71
N GLY A 21 9.49 21.90 -27.35
CA GLY A 21 9.49 23.36 -27.40
C GLY A 21 8.66 23.87 -28.58
N SER A 22 7.38 24.20 -28.37
CA SER A 22 6.61 25.32 -28.99
C SER A 22 5.10 25.16 -28.67
N ASN A 23 4.48 25.94 -27.78
CA ASN A 23 4.04 27.35 -27.88
C ASN A 23 2.94 27.63 -28.93
N THR A 24 1.76 28.00 -28.41
CA THR A 24 0.72 28.98 -28.84
C THR A 24 -0.63 28.43 -28.34
N GLY A 25 -1.54 29.10 -27.64
CA GLY A 25 -1.78 30.49 -27.32
C GLY A 25 -3.31 30.67 -27.27
N ARG A 26 -3.82 31.37 -26.25
CA ARG A 26 -5.00 32.26 -26.31
C ARG A 26 -6.39 31.68 -26.67
N SER A 27 -7.30 31.79 -25.68
CA SER A 27 -8.74 32.08 -25.75
C SER A 27 -9.59 31.58 -26.92
N GLY A 28 -10.68 30.89 -26.60
CA GLY A 28 -11.85 30.88 -27.47
C GLY A 28 -12.75 29.69 -27.25
N ARG A 29 -13.97 29.98 -26.81
CA ARG A 29 -15.16 29.15 -26.92
C ARG A 29 -15.17 28.39 -28.25
N THR A 30 -15.57 27.12 -28.24
CA THR A 30 -16.65 26.54 -29.06
C THR A 30 -16.62 25.02 -28.95
N SER A 31 -17.74 24.46 -28.50
CA SER A 31 -18.08 23.06 -28.78
C SER A 31 -18.16 22.84 -30.29
N PRO A 32 -17.75 21.67 -30.79
CA PRO A 32 -18.31 21.11 -32.00
C PRO A 32 -19.19 19.91 -31.63
N ASN A 33 -20.49 20.13 -31.78
CA ASN A 33 -21.50 19.11 -32.04
C ASN A 33 -21.35 18.64 -33.49
N MET A 34 -21.25 17.34 -33.75
CA MET A 34 -21.58 16.67 -35.03
C MET A 34 -21.82 15.18 -34.67
N LEU A 35 -23.05 14.78 -34.35
CA LEU A 35 -24.08 14.25 -35.27
C LEU A 35 -23.59 12.98 -35.99
N LEU A 36 -24.01 11.80 -35.52
CA LEU A 36 -25.21 11.07 -35.95
C LEU A 36 -25.14 10.62 -37.41
N SER A 37 -24.89 9.32 -37.60
CA SER A 37 -25.63 8.45 -38.52
C SER A 37 -25.35 7.02 -38.07
N GLU A 38 -26.24 6.40 -37.29
CA GLU A 38 -27.45 5.75 -37.78
C GLU A 38 -27.11 4.52 -38.62
N ASN A 39 -26.69 3.47 -37.92
CA ASN A 39 -26.97 2.11 -38.34
C ASN A 39 -27.77 1.46 -37.22
N ASN A 40 -29.09 1.55 -37.38
CA ASN A 40 -30.06 0.71 -36.72
C ASN A 40 -29.67 -0.76 -36.97
N ASN A 41 -29.09 -1.41 -35.96
CA ASN A 41 -29.34 -2.82 -35.78
C ASN A 41 -29.83 -3.04 -34.35
N MET A 42 -31.04 -2.53 -34.16
CA MET A 42 -31.96 -2.89 -33.10
C MET A 42 -32.39 -4.33 -33.42
N ASP A 43 -31.48 -5.29 -33.21
CA ASP A 43 -31.90 -6.69 -33.17
C ASP A 43 -32.48 -6.95 -31.80
N SER A 44 -33.79 -6.67 -31.72
CA SER A 44 -34.78 -7.58 -31.16
C SER A 44 -34.31 -8.27 -29.88
N ARG A 45 -34.72 -7.82 -28.70
CA ARG A 45 -36.05 -8.17 -28.16
C ARG A 45 -36.51 -9.60 -28.50
N SER A 46 -35.61 -10.57 -28.38
CA SER A 46 -35.93 -11.99 -28.26
C SER A 46 -35.33 -12.59 -26.99
N SER A 47 -35.78 -12.09 -25.84
CA SER A 47 -35.88 -12.90 -24.62
C SER A 47 -37.17 -13.73 -24.64
N PHE A 48 -37.56 -14.22 -25.82
CA PHE A 48 -38.66 -15.13 -26.01
C PHE A 48 -38.05 -16.51 -26.29
N TYR A 49 -38.01 -17.34 -25.24
CA TYR A 49 -37.84 -18.79 -25.33
C TYR A 49 -36.88 -19.30 -26.42
N ASN A 50 -35.59 -19.04 -26.25
CA ASN A 50 -34.61 -19.93 -26.84
C ASN A 50 -34.81 -21.29 -26.16
N HIS A 51 -35.61 -22.17 -26.76
CA HIS A 51 -35.66 -23.60 -26.45
C HIS A 51 -34.37 -24.25 -26.95
N GLU A 52 -33.22 -23.69 -26.58
CA GLU A 52 -31.94 -24.37 -26.70
C GLU A 52 -31.94 -25.38 -25.56
N ASN A 53 -32.17 -26.64 -25.89
CA ASN A 53 -32.22 -27.67 -24.89
C ASN A 53 -30.91 -27.65 -24.09
N PHE A 54 -31.01 -27.60 -22.75
CA PHE A 54 -29.82 -27.64 -21.92
C PHE A 54 -29.04 -28.94 -22.21
N PRO A 55 -27.72 -28.88 -22.44
CA PRO A 55 -26.97 -30.06 -22.80
C PRO A 55 -26.95 -31.10 -21.68
N ILE A 56 -26.89 -32.38 -22.04
CA ILE A 56 -26.77 -33.49 -21.10
C ILE A 56 -25.50 -33.28 -20.24
N GLY A 57 -25.64 -33.41 -18.92
CA GLY A 57 -24.61 -33.15 -17.93
C GLY A 57 -24.60 -31.72 -17.36
N THR A 58 -25.49 -30.84 -17.80
CA THR A 58 -25.61 -29.48 -17.24
C THR A 58 -26.31 -29.51 -15.89
N LYS A 59 -25.77 -28.77 -14.91
CA LYS A 59 -26.43 -28.51 -13.63
C LYS A 59 -27.53 -27.45 -13.80
N VAL A 60 -28.75 -27.82 -13.45
CA VAL A 60 -29.96 -27.00 -13.55
C VAL A 60 -30.76 -27.10 -12.25
N GLN A 61 -31.72 -26.22 -12.04
CA GLN A 61 -32.72 -26.38 -10.99
C GLN A 61 -34.01 -26.89 -11.62
N ALA A 62 -34.56 -27.96 -11.04
CA ALA A 62 -35.81 -28.57 -11.47
C ALA A 62 -36.82 -28.61 -10.33
N VAL A 63 -38.10 -28.50 -10.65
CA VAL A 63 -39.20 -28.64 -9.69
C VAL A 63 -39.42 -30.12 -9.37
N TRP A 64 -39.41 -30.51 -8.09
CA TRP A 64 -39.71 -31.88 -7.66
C TRP A 64 -41.22 -32.12 -7.56
N SER A 65 -41.74 -33.24 -8.08
CA SER A 65 -43.18 -33.48 -8.15
C SER A 65 -43.87 -33.72 -6.80
N GLU A 66 -43.13 -34.14 -5.77
CA GLU A 66 -43.70 -34.44 -4.45
C GLU A 66 -44.06 -33.16 -3.69
N ASP A 67 -43.16 -32.17 -3.69
CA ASP A 67 -43.30 -30.94 -2.90
C ASP A 67 -43.50 -29.67 -3.75
N GLY A 68 -43.24 -29.72 -5.06
CA GLY A 68 -43.30 -28.55 -5.94
C GLY A 68 -42.18 -27.53 -5.73
N GLU A 69 -41.14 -27.88 -4.97
CA GLU A 69 -39.99 -27.02 -4.72
C GLU A 69 -38.86 -27.20 -5.74
N TRP A 70 -38.00 -26.18 -5.88
CA TRP A 70 -36.88 -26.18 -6.82
C TRP A 70 -35.62 -26.76 -6.18
N TYR A 71 -35.13 -27.85 -6.73
CA TYR A 71 -33.91 -28.53 -6.29
C TYR A 71 -32.85 -28.55 -7.38
N GLU A 72 -31.58 -28.65 -6.98
CA GLU A 72 -30.47 -28.83 -7.90
C GLU A 72 -30.53 -30.21 -8.54
N ALA A 73 -30.43 -30.28 -9.86
CA ALA A 73 -30.49 -31.50 -10.63
C ALA A 73 -29.55 -31.44 -11.83
N MET A 74 -29.15 -32.60 -12.31
CA MET A 74 -28.30 -32.76 -13.50
C MET A 74 -29.11 -33.40 -14.63
N ILE A 75 -29.04 -32.84 -15.83
CA ILE A 75 -29.75 -33.39 -17.00
C ILE A 75 -29.04 -34.66 -17.45
N GLU A 76 -29.74 -35.78 -17.41
CA GLU A 76 -29.23 -37.09 -17.81
C GLU A 76 -29.59 -37.41 -19.27
N ALA A 77 -30.78 -37.04 -19.72
CA ALA A 77 -31.23 -37.26 -21.09
C ALA A 77 -32.32 -36.26 -21.51
N HIS A 78 -32.53 -36.14 -22.83
CA HIS A 78 -33.67 -35.43 -23.40
C HIS A 78 -34.78 -36.42 -23.71
N THR A 79 -36.00 -36.11 -23.29
CA THR A 79 -37.19 -36.89 -23.62
C THR A 79 -38.08 -36.08 -24.56
N PRO A 80 -39.02 -36.73 -25.28
CA PRO A 80 -39.96 -36.00 -26.14
C PRO A 80 -40.86 -35.03 -25.36
N ASN A 81 -41.06 -35.28 -24.06
CA ASN A 81 -41.90 -34.48 -23.17
C ASN A 81 -41.11 -33.44 -22.36
N GLY A 82 -39.76 -33.54 -22.33
CA GLY A 82 -38.94 -32.63 -21.55
C GLY A 82 -37.51 -33.12 -21.27
N TYR A 83 -37.12 -33.11 -20.00
CA TYR A 83 -35.79 -33.50 -19.55
C TYR A 83 -35.87 -34.61 -18.52
N TYR A 84 -35.01 -35.62 -18.68
CA TYR A 84 -34.73 -36.58 -17.64
C TYR A 84 -33.64 -36.00 -16.74
N VAL A 85 -33.98 -35.64 -15.50
CA VAL A 85 -33.05 -35.02 -14.54
C VAL A 85 -32.81 -35.93 -13.34
N CYS A 86 -31.60 -35.86 -12.78
CA CYS A 86 -31.22 -36.55 -11.55
C CYS A 86 -30.96 -35.52 -10.46
N TYR A 87 -31.67 -35.58 -9.33
CA TYR A 87 -31.53 -34.61 -8.24
C TYR A 87 -30.24 -34.84 -7.44
N ASP A 88 -29.41 -33.79 -7.34
CA ASP A 88 -28.17 -33.79 -6.58
C ASP A 88 -28.50 -33.92 -5.08
N GLY A 89 -28.10 -35.03 -4.46
CA GLY A 89 -28.30 -35.29 -3.02
C GLY A 89 -29.07 -36.57 -2.70
N TRP A 90 -30.05 -36.93 -3.52
CA TRP A 90 -30.90 -38.12 -3.31
C TRP A 90 -30.77 -39.16 -4.43
N GLY A 91 -30.30 -38.76 -5.62
CA GLY A 91 -30.14 -39.67 -6.76
C GLY A 91 -31.47 -40.11 -7.39
N ASN A 92 -32.58 -39.47 -7.00
CA ASN A 92 -33.88 -39.66 -7.61
C ASN A 92 -33.85 -39.09 -9.04
N LYS A 93 -34.43 -39.84 -9.97
CA LYS A 93 -34.47 -39.49 -11.39
C LYS A 93 -35.92 -39.30 -11.82
N GLU A 94 -36.18 -38.19 -12.48
CA GLU A 94 -37.53 -37.82 -12.86
C GLU A 94 -37.56 -37.12 -14.23
N GLU A 95 -38.66 -37.32 -14.95
CA GLU A 95 -38.95 -36.62 -16.18
C GLU A 95 -39.72 -35.33 -15.86
N VAL A 96 -39.11 -34.18 -16.14
CA VAL A 96 -39.67 -32.86 -15.87
C VAL A 96 -39.85 -32.08 -17.17
N ASP A 97 -40.97 -31.35 -17.26
CA ASP A 97 -41.29 -30.43 -18.35
C ASP A 97 -40.22 -29.33 -18.44
N PRO A 98 -39.82 -28.87 -19.65
CA PRO A 98 -38.91 -27.75 -19.82
C PRO A 98 -39.31 -26.48 -19.06
N ALA A 99 -40.61 -26.25 -18.84
CA ALA A 99 -41.11 -25.12 -18.05
C ALA A 99 -40.73 -25.20 -16.57
N ASN A 100 -40.45 -26.41 -16.07
CA ASN A 100 -40.08 -26.69 -14.69
C ASN A 100 -38.56 -26.81 -14.49
N VAL A 101 -37.77 -26.38 -15.49
CA VAL A 101 -36.30 -26.40 -15.45
C VAL A 101 -35.74 -25.00 -15.68
N ARG A 102 -34.79 -24.58 -14.83
CA ARG A 102 -34.14 -23.26 -14.92
C ARG A 102 -32.62 -23.36 -14.73
N PRO A 103 -31.82 -22.42 -15.28
CA PRO A 103 -30.37 -22.43 -15.09
C PRO A 103 -29.99 -22.06 -13.65
N ILE A 104 -28.95 -22.72 -13.12
CA ILE A 104 -28.35 -22.36 -11.84
C ILE A 104 -27.44 -21.14 -12.04
N GLN A 105 -27.64 -20.09 -11.25
CA GLN A 105 -26.76 -18.90 -11.25
C GLN A 105 -25.44 -19.22 -10.51
N GLU A 106 -24.58 -20.03 -11.13
CA GLU A 106 -23.29 -20.45 -10.55
C GLU A 106 -22.23 -19.32 -10.55
N GLY A 107 -22.49 -18.22 -11.28
CA GLY A 107 -21.55 -17.10 -11.42
C GLY A 107 -21.38 -16.21 -10.17
N VAL A 108 -22.34 -16.19 -9.24
CA VAL A 108 -22.27 -15.30 -8.06
C VAL A 108 -21.45 -15.92 -6.94
N VAL A 109 -21.55 -17.25 -6.74
CA VAL A 109 -20.82 -17.97 -5.69
C VAL A 109 -19.33 -18.06 -5.99
N ASN A 110 -18.94 -18.28 -7.25
CA ASN A 110 -17.52 -18.39 -7.63
C ASN A 110 -16.77 -17.06 -7.47
N ALA A 111 -17.37 -15.93 -7.83
CA ALA A 111 -16.74 -14.61 -7.67
C ALA A 111 -16.56 -14.20 -6.20
N LEU A 112 -17.53 -14.53 -5.33
CA LEU A 112 -17.44 -14.28 -3.88
C LEU A 112 -16.34 -15.14 -3.24
N THR A 113 -16.27 -16.43 -3.58
CA THR A 113 -15.25 -17.34 -3.05
C THR A 113 -13.84 -16.97 -3.53
N GLU A 114 -13.69 -16.52 -4.77
CA GLU A 114 -12.40 -16.02 -5.29
C GLU A 114 -11.95 -14.72 -4.60
N ALA A 115 -12.89 -13.79 -4.39
CA ALA A 115 -12.62 -12.55 -3.67
C ALA A 115 -12.21 -12.82 -2.21
N GLU A 116 -12.86 -13.77 -1.54
CA GLU A 116 -12.51 -14.20 -0.18
C GLU A 116 -11.11 -14.84 -0.13
N ARG A 117 -10.80 -15.72 -1.08
CA ARG A 117 -9.46 -16.34 -1.19
C ARG A 117 -8.36 -15.30 -1.43
N ALA A 118 -8.62 -14.30 -2.27
CA ALA A 118 -7.67 -13.21 -2.52
C ALA A 118 -7.49 -12.31 -1.28
N ALA A 119 -8.57 -11.98 -0.57
CA ALA A 119 -8.50 -11.23 0.67
C ALA A 119 -7.73 -12.00 1.75
N GLU A 120 -7.93 -13.31 1.86
CA GLU A 120 -7.19 -14.13 2.80
C GLU A 120 -5.70 -14.23 2.44
N ALA A 121 -5.37 -14.41 1.16
CA ALA A 121 -3.99 -14.45 0.70
C ALA A 121 -3.24 -13.15 1.03
N THR A 122 -3.89 -11.99 0.85
CA THR A 122 -3.27 -10.69 1.21
C THR A 122 -3.07 -10.54 2.72
N LYS A 123 -4.06 -10.94 3.53
CA LYS A 123 -3.95 -10.96 4.99
C LYS A 123 -2.80 -11.85 5.47
N GLN A 124 -2.66 -13.05 4.88
CA GLN A 124 -1.58 -13.97 5.19
C GLN A 124 -0.21 -13.41 4.74
N ALA A 125 -0.13 -12.76 3.57
CA ALA A 125 1.09 -12.12 3.09
C ALA A 125 1.54 -10.98 4.01
N ILE A 126 0.60 -10.14 4.48
CA ILE A 126 0.89 -9.08 5.46
C ILE A 126 1.39 -9.69 6.77
N LYS A 127 0.72 -10.74 7.27
CA LYS A 127 1.15 -11.44 8.49
C LYS A 127 2.57 -12.00 8.37
N ARG A 128 2.90 -12.63 7.24
CA ARG A 128 4.27 -13.13 6.95
C ARG A 128 5.28 -11.99 6.91
N LYS A 129 4.96 -10.85 6.28
CA LYS A 129 5.85 -9.67 6.25
C LYS A 129 6.10 -9.10 7.65
N ILE A 130 5.06 -9.02 8.49
CA ILE A 130 5.20 -8.56 9.88
C ILE A 130 6.09 -9.53 10.68
N ALA A 131 5.88 -10.84 10.54
CA ALA A 131 6.70 -11.84 11.21
C ALA A 131 8.17 -11.78 10.77
N LEU A 132 8.43 -11.63 9.47
CA LEU A 132 9.78 -11.48 8.94
C LEU A 132 10.45 -10.20 9.45
N ALA A 133 9.75 -9.07 9.43
CA ALA A 133 10.26 -7.81 9.98
C ALA A 133 10.60 -7.93 11.48
N ALA A 134 9.71 -8.54 12.27
CA ALA A 134 9.97 -8.80 13.68
C ALA A 134 11.19 -9.70 13.92
N SER A 135 11.40 -10.71 13.07
CA SER A 135 12.58 -11.58 13.14
C SER A 135 13.87 -10.86 12.75
N ALA A 136 13.84 -10.00 11.73
CA ALA A 136 15.00 -9.23 11.27
C ALA A 136 15.45 -8.19 12.31
N ASP A 137 14.49 -7.51 12.96
CA ASP A 137 14.74 -6.61 14.08
C ASP A 137 15.41 -7.34 15.27
N PHE A 138 15.02 -8.59 15.53
CA PHE A 138 15.64 -9.40 16.58
C PHE A 138 17.07 -9.84 16.21
N GLN A 139 17.31 -10.29 14.97
CA GLN A 139 18.64 -10.72 14.53
C GLN A 139 19.65 -9.57 14.53
N SER A 140 19.25 -8.38 14.06
CA SER A 140 20.11 -7.19 14.10
C SER A 140 20.47 -6.76 15.53
N ARG A 141 19.62 -7.03 16.54
CA ARG A 141 19.89 -6.72 17.95
C ARG A 141 20.89 -7.67 18.62
N SER A 142 21.11 -8.86 18.06
CA SER A 142 22.05 -9.84 18.61
C SER A 142 23.52 -9.40 18.39
N LEU A 143 24.41 -9.75 19.32
CA LEU A 143 25.84 -9.45 19.16
C LEU A 143 26.42 -10.37 18.07
N PRO A 144 27.25 -9.86 17.14
CA PRO A 144 27.91 -10.70 16.14
C PRO A 144 28.71 -11.82 16.80
N ALA A 145 28.61 -13.04 16.26
CA ALA A 145 29.28 -14.23 16.81
C ALA A 145 30.79 -14.03 17.05
N LYS A 146 31.45 -13.23 16.21
CA LYS A 146 32.89 -12.91 16.30
C LYS A 146 33.27 -12.04 17.52
N LEU A 147 32.29 -11.41 18.17
CA LEU A 147 32.48 -10.60 19.37
C LEU A 147 32.00 -11.29 20.65
N HIS A 148 31.70 -12.59 20.59
CA HIS A 148 31.43 -13.38 21.79
C HIS A 148 32.69 -13.51 22.65
N ILE A 149 32.52 -13.41 23.97
CA ILE A 149 33.60 -13.54 24.95
C ILE A 149 33.52 -14.94 25.52
N ASP A 150 34.59 -15.71 25.35
CA ASP A 150 34.67 -17.05 25.91
C ASP A 150 35.42 -17.00 27.25
N PRO A 151 35.03 -17.83 28.23
CA PRO A 151 35.63 -17.81 29.57
C PRO A 151 37.12 -18.18 29.58
N ASP A 152 37.62 -18.87 28.56
CA ASP A 152 39.02 -19.32 28.45
C ASP A 152 39.96 -18.29 27.77
N ASP A 153 39.43 -17.19 27.21
CA ASP A 153 40.26 -16.16 26.56
C ASP A 153 41.17 -15.42 27.57
N PRO A 154 42.36 -14.96 27.15
CA PRO A 154 43.22 -14.11 27.98
C PRO A 154 42.53 -12.77 28.30
N GLU A 155 42.78 -12.22 29.49
CA GLU A 155 42.08 -11.02 30.00
C GLU A 155 42.19 -9.80 29.08
N ASP A 156 43.31 -9.61 28.38
CA ASP A 156 43.48 -8.53 27.40
C ASP A 156 42.57 -8.67 26.19
N VAL A 157 42.34 -9.89 25.70
CA VAL A 157 41.43 -10.18 24.58
C VAL A 157 39.98 -10.00 25.04
N LYS A 158 39.65 -10.44 26.26
CA LYS A 158 38.33 -10.20 26.87
C LYS A 158 38.05 -8.71 27.00
N ALA A 159 39.00 -7.91 27.50
CA ALA A 159 38.87 -6.46 27.64
C ALA A 159 38.68 -5.77 26.27
N ALA A 160 39.44 -6.17 25.26
CA ALA A 160 39.29 -5.66 23.90
C ALA A 160 37.92 -6.01 23.28
N LYS A 161 37.45 -7.26 23.45
CA LYS A 161 36.11 -7.70 23.01
C LYS A 161 35.01 -6.93 23.74
N ARG A 162 35.10 -6.75 25.07
CA ARG A 162 34.14 -5.95 25.87
C ARG A 162 34.02 -4.52 25.36
N LYS A 163 35.14 -3.86 25.05
CA LYS A 163 35.15 -2.51 24.46
C LYS A 163 34.45 -2.47 23.09
N LYS A 164 34.70 -3.46 22.23
CA LYS A 164 34.05 -3.59 20.91
C LYS A 164 32.55 -3.86 21.04
N ILE A 165 32.14 -4.72 21.96
CA ILE A 165 30.72 -4.98 22.28
C ILE A 165 30.03 -3.71 22.77
N HIS A 166 30.67 -2.94 23.66
CA HIS A 166 30.12 -1.68 24.16
C HIS A 166 29.95 -0.66 23.02
N ALA A 167 30.96 -0.50 22.16
CA ALA A 167 30.87 0.37 20.99
C ALA A 167 29.74 -0.06 20.04
N PHE A 168 29.60 -1.35 19.77
CA PHE A 168 28.53 -1.91 18.95
C PHE A 168 27.14 -1.67 19.56
N LYS A 169 26.94 -2.01 20.83
CA LYS A 169 25.67 -1.78 21.54
C LYS A 169 25.32 -0.29 21.62
N SER A 170 26.31 0.56 21.83
CA SER A 170 26.14 2.02 21.85
C SER A 170 25.66 2.53 20.49
N LYS A 171 26.32 2.12 19.39
CA LYS A 171 25.90 2.46 18.03
C LYS A 171 24.46 2.04 17.75
N MET A 172 24.10 0.80 18.10
CA MET A 172 22.73 0.28 17.96
C MET A 172 21.70 1.09 18.76
N ARG A 173 22.05 1.55 19.97
CA ARG A 173 21.18 2.42 20.78
C ARG A 173 20.95 3.77 20.11
N PHE A 174 21.99 4.37 19.54
CA PHE A 174 21.89 5.64 18.81
C PHE A 174 21.01 5.50 17.56
N GLU A 175 21.21 4.45 16.76
CA GLU A 175 20.39 4.18 15.57
C GLU A 175 18.91 3.97 15.94
N GLN A 176 18.62 3.27 17.04
CA GLN A 176 17.26 3.11 17.53
C GLN A 176 16.62 4.45 17.91
N LEU A 177 17.37 5.35 18.56
CA LEU A 177 16.90 6.70 18.88
C LEU A 177 16.64 7.51 17.60
N GLU A 178 17.53 7.46 16.61
CA GLU A 178 17.36 8.12 15.32
C GLU A 178 16.11 7.61 14.58
N VAL A 179 15.90 6.29 14.53
CA VAL A 179 14.68 5.69 13.97
C VAL A 179 13.43 6.19 14.69
N THR A 180 13.44 6.27 16.03
CA THR A 180 12.28 6.80 16.77
C THR A 180 12.04 8.29 16.49
N GLN A 181 13.09 9.09 16.30
CA GLN A 181 12.97 10.49 15.90
C GLN A 181 12.41 10.62 14.49
N ASN A 182 12.94 9.88 13.52
CA ASN A 182 12.45 9.87 12.13
C ASN A 182 11.00 9.40 12.03
N LYS A 183 10.61 8.35 12.78
CA LYS A 183 9.21 7.92 12.89
C LYS A 183 8.32 9.06 13.40
N ARG A 184 8.77 9.80 14.42
CA ARG A 184 8.04 10.93 14.97
C ARG A 184 7.92 12.09 13.97
N GLN A 185 8.99 12.39 13.23
CA GLN A 185 8.98 13.40 12.18
C GLN A 185 8.02 13.03 11.05
N ASN A 186 8.08 11.78 10.55
CA ASN A 186 7.19 11.28 9.51
C ASN A 186 5.72 11.30 9.96
N ALA A 187 5.43 10.87 11.18
CA ALA A 187 4.08 10.93 11.75
C ALA A 187 3.57 12.39 11.85
N TRP A 188 4.45 13.34 12.20
CA TRP A 188 4.10 14.76 12.25
C TRP A 188 3.83 15.33 10.85
N GLN A 189 4.65 15.00 9.84
CA GLN A 189 4.41 15.38 8.45
C GLN A 189 3.09 14.80 7.92
N GLN A 190 2.79 13.53 8.22
CA GLN A 190 1.51 12.91 7.88
C GLN A 190 0.35 13.65 8.52
N PHE A 191 0.44 13.99 9.81
CA PHE A 191 -0.58 14.79 10.50
C PHE A 191 -0.82 16.16 9.84
N GLN A 192 0.25 16.85 9.41
CA GLN A 192 0.11 18.11 8.66
C GLN A 192 -0.60 17.89 7.33
N SER A 193 -0.25 16.85 6.58
CA SER A 193 -0.87 16.55 5.28
C SER A 193 -2.34 16.11 5.39
N THR A 194 -2.70 15.39 6.46
CA THR A 194 -4.06 14.92 6.73
C THR A 194 -4.98 16.07 7.13
N LYS A 195 -4.46 17.08 7.86
CA LYS A 195 -5.22 18.27 8.30
C LYS A 195 -5.80 19.09 7.13
N GLY A 196 -5.23 18.99 5.93
CA GLY A 196 -5.73 19.66 4.73
C GLY A 196 -6.73 18.85 3.88
N LYS A 197 -6.82 17.53 4.07
CA LYS A 197 -7.59 16.63 3.18
C LYS A 197 -8.96 16.22 3.72
N THR A 198 -9.23 16.38 5.01
CA THR A 198 -10.54 16.04 5.61
C THR A 198 -11.37 17.29 5.91
N LYS A 199 -11.87 17.98 4.87
CA LYS A 199 -13.16 18.68 5.03
C LYS A 199 -14.27 17.64 4.85
N LYS A 200 -14.55 16.85 5.88
CA LYS A 200 -15.80 16.10 5.94
C LYS A 200 -16.92 17.13 6.07
N ILE A 201 -17.68 17.34 5.00
CA ILE A 201 -18.97 18.03 5.06
C ILE A 201 -19.87 17.23 6.00
N GLY A 202 -20.39 17.90 7.03
CA GLY A 202 -21.35 17.32 7.96
C GLY A 202 -20.79 17.15 9.37
N PHE A 203 -21.35 17.93 10.29
CA PHE A 203 -21.21 17.87 11.74
C PHE A 203 -20.04 18.67 12.35
N PHE A 204 -20.40 19.81 12.98
CA PHE A 204 -19.56 20.69 13.83
C PHE A 204 -18.68 21.80 13.20
N SER A 205 -19.02 22.36 12.04
CA SER A 205 -18.37 23.59 11.55
C SER A 205 -18.86 24.91 12.20
N GLY A 206 -19.42 24.87 13.42
CA GLY A 206 -20.14 26.00 14.03
C GLY A 206 -19.43 26.76 15.16
N ARG A 207 -18.36 26.24 15.76
CA ARG A 207 -17.63 26.96 16.82
C ARG A 207 -16.22 27.29 16.37
N LYS A 208 -15.91 28.58 16.30
CA LYS A 208 -14.55 29.09 16.06
C LYS A 208 -13.63 28.50 17.13
N ARG A 209 -12.65 27.70 16.71
CA ARG A 209 -11.54 27.31 17.57
C ARG A 209 -10.63 28.52 17.74
N GLU A 210 -10.87 29.33 18.75
CA GLU A 210 -9.88 30.28 19.23
C GLU A 210 -8.66 29.52 19.77
N SER A 211 -7.47 30.07 19.52
CA SER A 211 -6.20 29.42 19.86
C SER A 211 -6.10 29.27 21.39
N ILE A 212 -5.77 28.08 21.86
CA ILE A 212 -5.37 27.81 23.27
C ILE A 212 -4.12 28.58 23.70
N PHE A 213 -3.45 29.28 22.77
CA PHE A 213 -2.38 30.24 23.02
C PHE A 213 -2.79 31.69 22.74
N LYS A 214 -4.09 31.96 22.51
CA LYS A 214 -4.57 33.32 22.37
C LYS A 214 -4.53 33.95 23.75
N SER A 215 -3.72 35.01 23.87
CA SER A 215 -3.61 35.76 25.12
C SER A 215 -4.99 36.24 25.57
N PRO A 216 -5.39 35.99 26.83
CA PRO A 216 -6.56 36.63 27.40
C PRO A 216 -6.43 38.15 27.31
N GLU A 217 -7.53 38.87 27.06
CA GLU A 217 -7.60 40.34 27.12
C GLU A 217 -7.45 40.88 28.57
N ASP A 218 -7.35 40.00 29.56
CA ASP A 218 -7.13 40.37 30.96
C ASP A 218 -5.63 40.70 31.22
N PRO A 219 -5.29 41.86 31.81
CA PRO A 219 -3.92 42.29 32.09
C PRO A 219 -3.08 41.35 32.98
N GLN A 220 -3.73 40.40 33.67
CA GLN A 220 -3.10 39.43 34.58
C GLN A 220 -3.02 38.01 34.00
N GLY A 221 -3.41 37.79 32.74
CA GLY A 221 -3.47 36.47 32.11
C GLY A 221 -2.10 35.81 31.90
N LYS A 222 -1.68 34.94 32.83
CA LYS A 222 -0.49 34.08 32.64
C LYS A 222 -0.83 32.84 31.81
N VAL A 223 -0.23 32.72 30.62
CA VAL A 223 -0.18 31.49 29.83
C VAL A 223 1.28 31.02 29.71
N GLY A 224 1.57 29.83 30.23
CA GLY A 224 2.89 29.22 30.12
C GLY A 224 2.83 27.70 30.34
N VAL A 225 3.33 26.93 29.38
CA VAL A 225 3.71 25.53 29.58
C VAL A 225 5.18 25.55 30.02
N THR A 226 5.42 25.74 31.32
CA THR A 226 6.77 25.57 31.88
C THR A 226 7.03 24.08 32.05
N GLY A 227 7.79 23.48 31.13
CA GLY A 227 8.28 22.11 31.33
C GLY A 227 8.77 21.32 30.11
N SER A 228 8.56 21.76 28.87
CA SER A 228 9.06 21.02 27.69
C SER A 228 10.33 21.64 27.10
N GLY A 229 11.34 21.84 27.94
CA GLY A 229 12.65 22.42 27.58
C GLY A 229 13.64 21.44 26.96
N LYS A 230 13.19 20.48 26.12
CA LYS A 230 14.10 19.72 25.26
C LYS A 230 13.89 20.21 23.83
N GLY A 231 14.57 21.30 23.49
CA GLY A 231 14.64 21.80 22.12
C GLY A 231 15.08 20.70 21.16
N LEU A 232 14.55 20.77 19.94
CA LEU A 232 15.03 19.98 18.80
C LEU A 232 16.55 20.17 18.74
N THR A 233 17.32 19.08 18.74
CA THR A 233 18.79 19.15 18.63
C THR A 233 19.13 19.99 17.40
N GLU A 234 19.73 21.15 17.62
CA GLU A 234 20.15 22.04 16.55
C GLU A 234 21.26 21.34 15.77
N PHE A 235 20.99 21.06 14.51
CA PHE A 235 21.95 20.43 13.62
C PHE A 235 23.02 21.47 13.29
N GLN A 236 24.16 21.40 13.99
CA GLN A 236 25.31 22.24 13.73
C GLN A 236 25.75 21.97 12.28
N LYS A 237 25.46 22.93 11.39
CA LYS A 237 25.83 22.86 9.97
C LYS A 237 27.36 22.74 9.94
N ARG A 238 27.89 21.61 9.46
CA ARG A 238 29.34 21.37 9.43
C ARG A 238 30.00 22.51 8.67
N GLU A 239 30.73 23.35 9.38
CA GLU A 239 31.59 24.34 8.77
C GLU A 239 32.82 23.62 8.20
N LYS A 240 33.11 23.97 6.95
CA LYS A 240 34.25 23.48 6.18
C LYS A 240 35.52 24.03 6.82
N HIS A 241 36.34 23.16 7.43
CA HIS A 241 37.63 23.53 7.98
C HIS A 241 38.54 24.09 6.88
N LEU A 242 38.68 25.42 6.88
CA LEU A 242 39.64 26.14 6.07
C LEU A 242 41.01 25.97 6.74
N HIS A 243 41.84 25.10 6.18
CA HIS A 243 43.22 24.98 6.60
C HIS A 243 43.96 26.22 6.08
N LEU A 244 44.16 27.23 6.93
CA LEU A 244 45.18 28.24 6.65
C LEU A 244 46.53 27.54 6.76
N LYS A 245 47.11 27.21 5.61
CA LYS A 245 48.51 26.83 5.50
C LYS A 245 49.26 28.04 4.94
N GLY A 246 50.15 28.62 5.75
CA GLY A 246 51.22 29.47 5.25
C GLY A 246 51.51 30.70 6.11
N ALA A 247 52.56 30.59 6.94
CA ALA A 247 53.53 31.66 7.21
C ALA A 247 54.67 31.11 8.09
N THR A 248 55.50 30.24 7.53
CA THR A 248 56.91 30.16 7.93
C THR A 248 57.64 31.22 7.12
N VAL A 249 57.87 32.38 7.73
CA VAL A 249 58.85 33.36 7.25
C VAL A 249 60.15 33.03 7.97
N GLU A 250 61.03 32.37 7.23
CA GLU A 250 62.47 32.38 7.47
C GLU A 250 62.95 33.79 7.11
N THR A 251 63.56 34.49 8.07
CA THR A 251 64.43 35.64 7.77
C THR A 251 65.69 35.45 8.60
N ASP A 252 66.77 35.10 7.90
CA ASP A 252 68.15 35.17 8.37
C ASP A 252 68.52 36.60 8.80
N ASP A 253 69.11 36.74 9.99
CA ASP A 253 70.34 37.52 10.27
C ASP A 253 70.90 37.12 11.65
#